data_AF-A0AAW9FGG9-F1
#
_entry.id   AF-A0AAW9FGG9-F1
#
_cell.length_a   1.000
_cell.length_b   1.000
_cell.length_c   1.000
_cell.angle_alpha   90.00
_cell.angle_beta   90.00
_cell.angle_gamma   90.00
#
_symmetry.space_group_name_H-M   'P 1'
#
loop_
_entity.id
_entity.type
_entity.pdbx_description
1 polymer ?
#
loop_
_entity_poly.entity_id
_entity_poly.type
_entity_poly.pdbx_seq_one_letter_code
_entity_poly.pdbx_strand_id
1 'polypeptide(L)'
;MLFGQSVFQSVVERLEREVEDNPPVEETASGIKSFSASLVFDTATQDPATSNLPLDSYLGFLEEPPPPPAPEPEQMPAYLEKTSLSDVSDELAIGEKDNVDSLSEKRRSFARLNHPDAVSPQFRDNANRRMTAANLLIDQAIRFLER
;
A
#
# COMPACT_ATOMS: atom_id res chain seq x y z
N MET A 1 19.62 -35.15 -27.84
CA MET A 1 18.67 -34.35 -27.02
C MET A 1 19.41 -33.09 -26.61
N LEU A 2 19.09 -31.96 -27.24
CA LEU A 2 19.83 -30.70 -27.08
C LEU A 2 18.88 -29.62 -26.56
N PHE A 3 18.50 -29.71 -25.29
CA PHE A 3 17.72 -28.68 -24.60
C PHE A 3 18.48 -28.25 -23.36
N GLY A 4 19.60 -27.54 -23.59
CA GLY A 4 20.52 -27.04 -22.57
C GLY A 4 20.34 -25.56 -22.24
N GLN A 5 19.37 -24.87 -22.83
CA GLN A 5 19.03 -23.49 -22.48
C GLN A 5 17.65 -23.46 -21.84
N SER A 6 17.65 -23.29 -20.52
CA SER A 6 16.46 -23.10 -19.71
C SER A 6 15.72 -21.84 -20.15
N VAL A 7 14.38 -21.90 -20.17
CA VAL A 7 13.49 -20.75 -20.45
C VAL A 7 13.83 -19.55 -19.54
N PHE A 8 14.34 -19.82 -18.33
CA PHE A 8 14.85 -18.78 -17.42
C PHE A 8 15.97 -17.94 -18.04
N GLN A 9 16.90 -18.56 -18.76
CA GLN A 9 18.02 -17.85 -19.37
C GLN A 9 17.55 -16.88 -20.45
N SER A 10 16.51 -17.26 -21.21
CA SER A 10 15.91 -16.39 -22.23
C SER A 10 15.21 -15.17 -21.64
N VAL A 11 14.72 -15.25 -20.40
CA VAL A 11 14.05 -14.13 -19.72
C VAL A 11 15.08 -13.19 -19.10
N VAL A 12 16.12 -13.73 -18.47
CA VAL A 12 17.23 -12.95 -17.91
C VAL A 12 17.95 -12.16 -19.01
N GLU A 13 18.29 -12.82 -20.12
CA GLU A 13 18.98 -12.18 -21.24
C GLU A 13 18.12 -11.09 -21.91
N ARG A 14 16.79 -11.26 -21.91
CA ARG A 14 15.86 -10.23 -22.38
C ARG A 14 15.82 -9.02 -21.44
N LEU A 15 15.77 -9.25 -20.12
CA LEU A 15 15.76 -8.20 -19.10
C LEU A 15 17.05 -7.36 -19.10
N GLU A 16 18.21 -8.01 -19.25
CA GLU A 16 19.50 -7.32 -19.34
C GLU A 16 19.55 -6.38 -20.55
N ARG A 17 18.99 -6.82 -21.69
CA ARG A 17 18.93 -6.03 -22.92
C ARG A 17 17.95 -4.84 -22.83
N GLU A 18 16.88 -4.96 -22.04
CA GLU A 18 15.92 -3.86 -21.79
C GLU A 18 16.48 -2.79 -20.83
N VAL A 19 17.43 -3.15 -19.95
CA VAL A 19 18.11 -2.20 -19.04
C VAL A 19 19.16 -1.36 -19.77
N GLU A 20 19.77 -1.89 -20.82
CA GLU A 20 20.81 -1.20 -21.60
C GLU A 20 20.24 -0.10 -22.52
N ASP A 21 18.98 -0.23 -22.94
CA ASP A 21 18.31 0.70 -23.87
C ASP A 21 17.68 1.94 -23.21
N ASN A 22 17.69 2.05 -21.87
CA ASN A 22 17.10 3.19 -21.16
C ASN A 22 18.15 3.90 -20.27
N PRO A 23 18.81 4.97 -20.76
CA PRO A 23 19.75 5.71 -19.94
C PRO A 23 19.03 6.38 -18.75
N PRO A 24 19.62 6.39 -17.54
CA PRO A 24 19.03 7.07 -16.40
C PRO A 24 18.96 8.57 -16.68
N VAL A 25 17.74 9.10 -16.79
CA VAL A 25 17.52 10.54 -16.86
C VAL A 25 17.83 11.12 -15.49
N GLU A 26 18.95 11.84 -15.40
CA GLU A 26 19.30 12.64 -14.22
C GLU A 26 18.22 13.72 -13.99
N GLU A 27 17.41 13.55 -12.95
CA GLU A 27 16.48 14.57 -12.48
C GLU A 27 17.28 15.72 -11.85
N THR A 28 17.41 16.82 -12.59
CA THR A 28 17.96 18.07 -12.06
C THR A 28 17.01 18.65 -11.00
N ALA A 29 17.43 18.57 -9.74
CA ALA A 29 16.73 19.19 -8.62
C ALA A 29 16.74 20.73 -8.76
N SER A 30 15.62 21.29 -9.19
CA SER A 30 15.41 22.74 -9.22
C SER A 30 15.20 23.26 -7.78
N GLY A 31 16.27 23.77 -7.18
CA GLY A 31 16.25 24.36 -5.85
C GLY A 31 15.48 25.68 -5.83
N ILE A 32 14.38 25.73 -5.07
CA ILE A 32 13.68 26.98 -4.77
C ILE A 32 14.55 27.81 -3.82
N LYS A 33 15.24 28.81 -4.39
CA LYS A 33 15.80 29.93 -3.65
C LYS A 33 14.71 30.96 -3.40
N SER A 34 14.18 31.02 -2.18
CA SER A 34 13.70 32.29 -1.59
C SER A 34 13.27 32.13 -0.15
N PHE A 35 13.96 32.88 0.72
CA PHE A 35 13.46 33.75 1.78
C PHE A 35 14.46 33.76 2.94
N SER A 36 15.51 34.59 2.83
CA SER A 36 16.27 35.05 3.99
C SER A 36 15.47 36.16 4.69
N ALA A 37 14.40 35.78 5.38
CA ALA A 37 13.74 36.68 6.31
C ALA A 37 14.59 36.73 7.58
N SER A 38 15.46 37.74 7.66
CA SER A 38 16.25 38.03 8.86
C SER A 38 15.32 38.46 10.00
N LEU A 39 14.83 37.49 10.76
CA LEU A 39 14.21 37.71 12.06
C LEU A 39 15.30 38.08 13.06
N VAL A 40 15.48 39.37 13.28
CA VAL A 40 16.31 39.88 14.39
C VAL A 40 15.41 39.94 15.63
N PHE A 41 15.48 38.92 16.48
CA PHE A 41 14.96 38.99 17.83
C PHE A 41 15.97 39.74 18.70
N ASP A 42 15.53 40.86 19.28
CA ASP A 42 16.29 41.59 20.29
C ASP A 42 16.42 40.71 21.54
N THR A 43 17.57 40.07 21.70
CA THR A 43 17.92 39.30 22.90
C THR A 43 18.44 40.25 23.97
N ALA A 44 17.67 41.27 24.33
CA ALA A 44 17.92 42.08 25.50
C ALA A 44 17.74 41.18 26.74
N THR A 45 18.84 40.54 27.14
CA THR A 45 19.18 39.98 28.46
C THR A 45 18.00 39.91 29.43
N GLN A 46 17.07 38.99 29.19
CA GLN A 46 16.35 38.35 30.27
C GLN A 46 17.09 37.06 30.53
N ASP A 47 17.70 36.96 31.70
CA ASP A 47 18.22 35.69 32.21
C ASP A 47 17.11 34.64 32.13
N PRO A 48 17.23 33.60 31.27
CA PRO A 48 16.19 32.58 31.15
C PRO A 48 16.12 31.66 32.38
N ALA A 49 16.99 31.88 33.37
CA ALA A 49 17.14 31.06 34.55
C ALA A 49 16.02 31.26 35.59
N THR A 50 15.26 32.36 35.55
CA THR A 50 14.28 32.67 36.61
C THR A 50 12.82 32.67 36.14
N SER A 51 12.54 32.67 34.84
CA SER A 51 11.16 32.68 34.32
C SER A 51 10.48 31.31 34.34
N ASN A 52 11.25 30.22 34.44
CA ASN A 52 10.73 28.85 34.36
C ASN A 52 10.61 28.14 35.72
N LEU A 53 11.10 28.75 36.81
CA LEU A 53 10.99 28.20 38.17
C LEU A 53 9.54 27.83 38.59
N PRO A 54 8.51 28.65 38.31
CA PRO A 54 7.14 28.29 38.66
C PRO A 54 6.58 27.17 37.75
N LEU A 55 7.09 27.03 36.52
CA LEU A 55 6.60 26.02 35.57
C LEU A 55 7.04 24.60 35.99
N ASP A 56 8.29 24.43 36.41
CA ASP A 56 8.80 23.13 36.90
C ASP A 56 8.03 22.63 38.14
N SER A 57 7.69 23.53 39.06
CA SER A 57 6.86 23.16 40.22
C SER A 57 5.46 22.71 39.83
N TYR A 58 4.89 23.27 38.76
CA TYR A 58 3.58 22.89 38.24
C TYR A 58 3.63 21.55 37.49
N LEU A 59 4.71 21.31 36.74
CA LEU A 59 4.95 20.04 36.03
C LEU A 59 5.16 18.86 36.99
N GLY A 60 5.79 19.07 38.15
CA GLY A 60 5.97 18.02 39.16
C GLY A 60 4.69 17.56 39.87
N PHE A 61 3.61 18.34 39.81
CA PHE A 61 2.28 17.95 40.32
C PHE A 61 1.38 17.31 39.26
N LEU A 62 1.75 17.41 37.97
CA LEU A 62 1.05 16.70 36.91
C LEU A 62 1.45 15.24 36.99
N GLU A 63 0.53 14.41 37.47
CA GLU A 63 0.66 12.96 37.42
C GLU A 63 0.84 12.56 35.96
N GLU A 64 2.02 12.02 35.64
CA GLU A 64 2.36 11.65 34.27
C GLU A 64 1.30 10.63 33.80
N PRO A 65 0.52 10.96 32.75
CA PRO A 65 -0.53 10.06 32.31
C PRO A 65 0.13 8.70 32.01
N PRO A 66 -0.50 7.58 32.41
CA PRO A 66 0.06 6.27 32.14
C PRO A 66 0.38 6.17 30.65
N PRO A 67 1.53 5.56 30.29
CA PRO A 67 1.90 5.42 28.89
C PRO A 67 0.71 4.84 28.12
N PRO A 68 0.38 5.39 26.94
CA PRO A 68 -0.75 4.90 26.17
C PRO A 68 -0.60 3.38 26.01
N PRO A 69 -1.69 2.61 26.18
CA PRO A 69 -1.62 1.16 26.01
C PRO A 69 -0.99 0.85 24.66
N ALA A 70 -0.09 -0.13 24.63
CA ALA A 70 0.54 -0.58 23.40
C ALA A 70 -0.56 -0.83 22.34
N PRO A 71 -0.38 -0.38 21.09
CA PRO A 71 -1.40 -0.53 20.07
C PRO A 71 -1.77 -2.01 19.98
N GLU A 72 -3.04 -2.33 20.21
CA GLU A 72 -3.56 -3.69 20.03
C GLU A 72 -3.18 -4.16 18.62
N PRO A 73 -2.71 -5.41 18.46
CA PRO A 73 -2.38 -5.91 17.13
C PRO A 73 -3.61 -5.76 16.24
N GLU A 74 -3.45 -5.09 15.10
CA GLU A 74 -4.50 -4.97 14.09
C GLU A 74 -4.97 -6.40 13.75
N GLN A 75 -6.14 -6.78 14.24
CA GLN A 75 -6.67 -8.12 13.98
C GLN A 75 -7.00 -8.19 12.50
N MET A 76 -6.37 -9.15 11.80
CA MET A 76 -6.61 -9.39 10.39
C MET A 76 -8.10 -9.65 10.19
N PRO A 77 -8.78 -8.92 9.29
CA PRO A 77 -10.18 -9.18 9.07
C PRO A 77 -10.36 -10.55 8.40
N ALA A 78 -11.30 -11.35 8.91
CA ALA A 78 -11.48 -12.77 8.56
C ALA A 78 -11.68 -13.04 7.06
N TYR A 79 -12.14 -12.05 6.29
CA TYR A 79 -12.29 -12.18 4.84
C TYR A 79 -10.94 -12.16 4.11
N LEU A 80 -9.90 -11.52 4.66
CA LEU A 80 -8.55 -11.50 4.06
C LEU A 80 -7.77 -12.80 4.29
N GLU A 81 -8.17 -13.64 5.24
CA GLU A 81 -7.55 -14.95 5.46
C GLU A 81 -7.91 -15.96 4.36
N LYS A 82 -9.11 -15.81 3.78
CA LYS A 82 -9.67 -16.67 2.74
C LYS A 82 -9.15 -16.29 1.35
N THR A 83 -7.87 -16.59 1.11
CA THR A 83 -7.19 -16.27 -0.15
C THR A 83 -7.25 -17.38 -1.20
N SER A 84 -7.92 -18.49 -0.91
CA SER A 84 -8.00 -19.61 -1.85
C SER A 84 -8.89 -19.27 -3.06
N LEU A 85 -8.61 -19.90 -4.20
CA LEU A 85 -9.38 -19.67 -5.42
C LEU A 85 -10.87 -20.04 -5.25
N SER A 86 -11.15 -21.09 -4.47
CA SER A 86 -12.52 -21.54 -4.17
C SER A 86 -13.29 -20.53 -3.31
N ASP A 87 -12.64 -19.95 -2.29
CA ASP A 87 -13.30 -18.94 -1.45
C ASP A 87 -13.68 -17.71 -2.29
N VAL A 88 -12.77 -17.29 -3.17
CA VAL A 88 -12.98 -16.15 -4.06
C VAL A 88 -14.09 -16.46 -5.08
N SER A 89 -14.18 -17.68 -5.61
CA SER A 89 -15.27 -18.05 -6.51
C SER A 89 -16.64 -18.05 -5.83
N ASP A 90 -16.70 -18.54 -4.59
CA ASP A 90 -17.93 -18.58 -3.80
C ASP A 90 -18.43 -17.17 -3.47
N GLU A 91 -17.51 -16.25 -3.13
CA GLU A 91 -17.84 -14.85 -2.88
C GLU A 91 -18.28 -14.08 -4.14
N LEU A 92 -17.65 -14.36 -5.29
CA LEU A 92 -18.04 -13.76 -6.56
C LEU A 92 -19.39 -14.27 -7.06
N ALA A 93 -19.81 -15.47 -6.63
CA ALA A 93 -21.07 -16.10 -6.99
C ALA A 93 -21.34 -16.05 -8.50
N ILE A 94 -20.34 -16.42 -9.31
CA ILE A 94 -20.46 -16.50 -10.76
C ILE A 94 -21.39 -17.67 -11.11
N GLY A 95 -22.43 -17.40 -11.89
CA GLY A 95 -23.43 -18.39 -12.31
C GLY A 95 -23.61 -18.44 -13.82
N GLU A 96 -24.25 -19.50 -14.31
CA GLU A 96 -24.48 -19.73 -15.75
C GLU A 96 -25.34 -18.66 -16.44
N LYS A 97 -26.11 -17.89 -15.67
CA LYS A 97 -26.97 -16.81 -16.18
C LYS A 97 -26.27 -15.45 -16.28
N ASP A 98 -25.01 -15.39 -15.87
CA ASP A 98 -24.26 -14.15 -15.91
C ASP A 98 -23.91 -13.77 -17.36
N ASN A 99 -24.04 -12.48 -17.65
CA ASN A 99 -23.58 -11.86 -18.89
C ASN A 99 -22.33 -11.00 -18.62
N VAL A 100 -21.69 -10.51 -19.69
CA VAL A 100 -20.47 -9.69 -19.58
C VAL A 100 -20.66 -8.45 -18.68
N ASP A 101 -21.82 -7.78 -18.75
CA ASP A 101 -22.11 -6.62 -17.93
C ASP A 101 -22.19 -6.98 -16.43
N SER A 102 -22.91 -8.05 -16.10
CA SER A 102 -23.05 -8.55 -14.73
C SER A 102 -21.71 -9.01 -14.13
N LEU A 103 -20.84 -9.63 -14.96
CA LEU A 103 -19.48 -10.00 -14.56
C LEU A 103 -18.62 -8.77 -14.27
N SER A 104 -18.79 -7.70 -15.05
CA SER A 104 -18.11 -6.42 -14.82
C SER A 104 -18.59 -5.74 -13.52
N GLU A 105 -19.89 -5.82 -13.21
CA GLU A 105 -20.46 -5.28 -11.98
C GLU A 105 -19.94 -6.05 -10.76
N LYS A 106 -19.92 -7.39 -10.83
CA LYS A 106 -19.35 -8.25 -9.79
C LYS A 106 -17.88 -7.96 -9.53
N ARG A 107 -17.09 -7.70 -10.59
CA ARG A 107 -15.69 -7.25 -10.46
C ARG A 107 -15.59 -5.97 -9.65
N ARG A 108 -16.41 -4.96 -9.98
CA ARG A 108 -16.42 -3.66 -9.30
C ARG A 108 -16.88 -3.77 -7.85
N SER A 109 -17.88 -4.59 -7.55
CA SER A 109 -18.31 -4.82 -6.16
C SER A 109 -17.24 -5.52 -5.35
N PHE A 110 -16.58 -6.53 -5.92
CA PHE A 110 -15.49 -7.23 -5.27
C PHE A 110 -14.30 -6.31 -4.99
N ALA A 111 -13.88 -5.51 -5.98
CA ALA A 111 -12.80 -4.55 -5.84
C ALA A 111 -13.08 -3.53 -4.74
N ARG A 112 -14.31 -2.99 -4.64
CA ARG A 112 -14.67 -2.02 -3.59
C ARG A 112 -14.46 -2.54 -2.18
N LEU A 113 -14.64 -3.84 -1.94
CA LEU A 113 -14.49 -4.45 -0.63
C LEU A 113 -13.07 -4.95 -0.36
N ASN A 114 -12.34 -5.33 -1.41
CA ASN A 114 -11.07 -6.05 -1.31
C ASN A 114 -9.86 -5.31 -1.93
N HIS A 115 -9.97 -4.02 -2.24
CA HIS A 115 -8.88 -3.28 -2.88
C HIS A 115 -7.61 -3.24 -2.00
N PRO A 116 -6.41 -3.50 -2.54
CA PRO A 116 -5.16 -3.44 -1.79
C PRO A 116 -4.88 -2.06 -1.17
N ASP A 117 -5.34 -0.99 -1.82
CA ASP A 117 -5.15 0.37 -1.29
C ASP A 117 -6.08 0.69 -0.12
N ALA A 118 -7.21 -0.03 0.02
CA ALA A 118 -8.17 0.19 1.09
C ALA A 118 -7.82 -0.58 2.38
N VAL A 119 -6.83 -1.49 2.34
CA VAL A 119 -6.40 -2.30 3.48
C VAL A 119 -5.07 -1.84 4.05
N SER A 120 -4.83 -2.15 5.33
CA SER A 120 -3.56 -1.90 6.02
C SER A 120 -2.38 -2.52 5.25
N PRO A 121 -1.19 -1.89 5.24
CA PRO A 121 0.00 -2.38 4.53
C PRO A 121 0.31 -3.85 4.81
N GLN A 122 0.06 -4.32 6.03
CA GLN A 122 0.34 -5.69 6.46
C GLN A 122 -0.54 -6.74 5.76
N PHE A 123 -1.71 -6.36 5.26
CA PHE A 123 -2.68 -7.27 4.63
C PHE A 123 -2.80 -7.08 3.11
N ARG A 124 -2.00 -6.18 2.52
CA ARG A 124 -2.03 -5.88 1.08
C ARG A 124 -1.73 -7.08 0.22
N ASP A 125 -0.81 -7.94 0.65
CA ASP A 125 -0.45 -9.15 -0.09
C ASP A 125 -1.65 -10.10 -0.23
N ASN A 126 -2.44 -10.26 0.84
CA ASN A 126 -3.64 -11.09 0.81
C ASN A 126 -4.74 -10.46 -0.05
N ALA A 127 -4.93 -9.14 0.02
CA ALA A 127 -5.86 -8.42 -0.85
C ALA A 127 -5.46 -8.53 -2.33
N ASN A 128 -4.16 -8.40 -2.64
CA ASN A 128 -3.61 -8.59 -3.98
C ASN A 128 -3.88 -10.00 -4.52
N ARG A 129 -3.63 -11.03 -3.70
CA ARG A 129 -3.90 -12.43 -4.07
C ARG A 129 -5.38 -12.64 -4.41
N ARG A 130 -6.28 -12.12 -3.59
CA ARG A 130 -7.74 -12.23 -3.81
C ARG A 130 -8.20 -11.45 -5.03
N MET A 131 -7.70 -10.23 -5.24
CA MET A 131 -8.02 -9.43 -6.43
C MET A 131 -7.50 -10.10 -7.72
N THR A 132 -6.31 -10.70 -7.68
CA THR A 132 -5.75 -11.45 -8.81
C THR A 132 -6.57 -12.69 -9.13
N ALA A 133 -6.96 -13.47 -8.11
CA ALA A 133 -7.84 -14.63 -8.26
C ALA A 133 -9.20 -14.22 -8.86
N ALA A 134 -9.81 -13.15 -8.35
CA ALA A 134 -11.07 -12.61 -8.84
C ALA A 134 -10.98 -12.23 -10.32
N ASN A 135 -9.96 -11.46 -10.71
CA ASN A 135 -9.76 -11.06 -12.11
C ASN A 135 -9.63 -12.27 -13.03
N LEU A 136 -8.82 -13.26 -12.62
CA LEU A 136 -8.62 -14.49 -13.39
C LEU A 136 -9.94 -15.24 -13.62
N LEU A 137 -10.77 -15.42 -12.57
CA LEU A 137 -12.05 -16.12 -12.68
C LEU A 137 -13.04 -15.40 -13.59
N ILE A 138 -13.10 -14.07 -13.49
CA ILE A 138 -14.00 -13.26 -14.30
C ILE A 138 -13.56 -13.28 -15.77
N ASP A 139 -12.26 -13.13 -16.03
CA ASP A 139 -11.73 -13.18 -17.41
C ASP A 139 -11.97 -14.57 -18.03
N GLN A 140 -11.85 -15.64 -17.25
CA GLN A 140 -12.21 -16.99 -17.70
C GLN A 140 -13.71 -17.10 -18.02
N ALA A 141 -14.58 -16.61 -17.15
CA ALA A 141 -16.03 -16.62 -17.38
C ALA A 141 -16.42 -15.85 -18.65
N ILE A 142 -15.82 -14.67 -18.89
CA ILE A 142 -16.03 -13.89 -20.12
C ILE A 142 -15.60 -14.70 -21.35
N ARG A 143 -14.42 -15.34 -21.33
CA ARG A 143 -13.96 -16.20 -22.44
C ARG A 143 -14.88 -17.37 -22.72
N PHE A 144 -15.54 -17.93 -21.71
CA PHE A 144 -16.52 -19.01 -21.90
C PHE A 144 -17.82 -18.52 -22.55
N LEU A 145 -18.21 -17.26 -22.35
CA LEU A 145 -19.40 -16.66 -22.98
C LEU A 145 -19.16 -16.29 -24.46
N GLU A 146 -17.92 -15.96 -24.82
CA GLU A 146 -17.53 -15.62 -26.20
C GLU A 146 -17.35 -16.86 -27.10
N ARG A 147 -17.47 -18.07 -26.54
CA ARG A 147 -17.18 -19.34 -27.21
C ARG A 147 -18.45 -20.04 -27.66
#